data_AF-A0AAQ3S893-F1
#
_entry.id   AF-A0AAQ3S893-F1
#
_cell.length_a   1.000
_cell.length_b   1.000
_cell.length_c   1.000
_cell.angle_alpha   90.00
_cell.angle_beta   90.00
_cell.angle_gamma   90.00
#
_symmetry.space_group_name_H-M   'P 1'
#
loop_
_entity.id
_entity.type
_entity.pdbx_description
1 polymer ?
#
loop_
_entity_poly.entity_id
_entity_poly.type
_entity_poly.pdbx_seq_one_letter_code
_entity_poly.pdbx_strand_id
1 'polypeptide(L)'
;MGPDGMVAAAEALAASGRSAEKLSLSSLQSKMKCDPEGYESELHLISNQFNSSLELFQKQAAMSFTSVTGISSDPTVAKDLGDRAMFLSHVTPFYPKHLADFPRKLADLLRCAARTLPSGLRCHLTHALILLANRKVVDVGETLSLFMELQTLGDRTLKKLAFDHVVHSIRRMNQKHKNEAKNRALQNVLFGLLQEKSKPPRYSSEQKEKESKTTTGHTQHEKAAAHVI
;
A
#
# COMPACT_ATOMS: atom_id res chain seq x y z
N MET A 1 -32.17 -38.41 23.67
CA MET A 1 -30.99 -37.91 22.94
C MET A 1 -29.79 -38.60 23.54
N GLY A 2 -29.30 -39.65 22.87
CA GLY A 2 -28.20 -40.48 23.36
C GLY A 2 -26.82 -39.81 23.17
N PRO A 3 -25.80 -40.28 23.90
CA PRO A 3 -24.43 -39.76 23.82
C PRO A 3 -23.81 -39.84 22.41
N ASP A 4 -24.36 -40.67 21.53
CA ASP A 4 -23.88 -40.87 20.16
C ASP A 4 -24.05 -39.65 19.25
N GLY A 5 -25.03 -38.77 19.54
CA GLY A 5 -25.26 -37.56 18.74
C GLY A 5 -24.21 -36.47 18.94
N MET A 6 -23.55 -36.45 20.11
CA MET A 6 -22.49 -35.49 20.42
C MET A 6 -21.12 -35.98 19.95
N VAL A 7 -20.91 -37.30 19.89
CA VAL A 7 -19.72 -37.93 19.32
C VAL A 7 -19.67 -37.73 17.81
N ALA A 8 -20.78 -37.88 17.09
CA ALA A 8 -20.82 -37.65 15.64
C ALA A 8 -20.53 -36.19 15.22
N ALA A 9 -20.94 -35.21 16.04
CA ALA A 9 -20.61 -33.80 15.79
C ALA A 9 -19.14 -33.48 16.10
N ALA A 10 -18.57 -34.12 17.13
CA ALA A 10 -17.15 -34.02 17.45
C ALA A 10 -16.25 -34.73 16.41
N GLU A 11 -16.71 -35.84 15.84
CA GLU A 11 -16.02 -36.55 14.76
C GLU A 11 -16.12 -35.83 13.41
N ALA A 12 -17.22 -35.11 13.13
CA ALA A 12 -17.32 -34.25 11.95
C ALA A 12 -16.38 -33.03 12.02
N LEU A 13 -16.14 -32.49 13.23
CA LEU A 13 -15.11 -31.46 13.47
C LEU A 13 -13.68 -32.02 13.40
N ALA A 14 -13.49 -33.29 13.80
CA ALA A 14 -12.22 -34.01 13.66
C ALA A 14 -11.93 -34.47 12.22
N ALA A 15 -12.95 -34.65 11.38
CA ALA A 15 -12.83 -35.03 9.97
C ALA A 15 -12.28 -33.91 9.07
N SER A 16 -12.13 -32.69 9.59
CA SER A 16 -11.28 -31.65 8.99
C SER A 16 -9.79 -31.83 9.34
N GLY A 17 -9.39 -33.02 9.81
CA GLY A 17 -8.05 -33.45 10.19
C GLY A 17 -7.01 -33.44 9.07
N ARG A 18 -6.87 -32.34 8.33
CA ARG A 18 -5.58 -31.88 7.83
C ARG A 18 -4.91 -31.13 8.97
N SER A 19 -4.20 -31.88 9.80
CA SER A 19 -3.22 -31.46 10.80
C SER A 19 -3.15 -29.94 11.04
N ALA A 20 -3.73 -29.48 12.16
CA ALA A 20 -3.38 -28.20 12.78
C ALA A 20 -1.94 -28.20 13.35
N GLU A 21 -1.02 -28.92 12.70
CA GLU A 21 0.37 -28.52 12.72
C GLU A 21 0.42 -27.13 12.11
N LYS A 22 1.05 -26.23 12.83
CA LYS A 22 1.44 -24.91 12.41
C LYS A 22 2.37 -25.03 11.18
N LEU A 23 1.81 -25.38 10.03
CA LEU A 23 2.53 -25.45 8.76
C LEU A 23 3.14 -24.07 8.60
N SER A 24 4.47 -24.01 8.63
CA SER A 24 5.17 -22.78 8.31
C SER A 24 4.59 -22.25 6.99
N LEU A 25 4.44 -20.93 6.85
CA LEU A 25 3.93 -20.33 5.61
C LEU A 25 4.71 -20.87 4.38
N SER A 26 5.98 -21.19 4.54
CA SER A 26 6.82 -21.84 3.53
C SER A 26 6.32 -23.24 3.12
N SER A 27 6.01 -24.11 4.08
CA SER A 27 5.52 -25.47 3.83
C SER A 27 4.14 -25.44 3.15
N LEU A 28 3.25 -24.57 3.64
CA LEU A 28 1.92 -24.39 3.05
C LEU A 28 2.02 -23.83 1.63
N GLN A 29 2.91 -22.86 1.40
CA GLN A 29 3.15 -22.27 0.08
C GLN A 29 3.53 -23.35 -0.94
N SER A 30 4.42 -24.28 -0.59
CA SER A 30 4.81 -25.37 -1.50
C SER A 30 3.62 -26.26 -1.84
N LYS A 31 2.83 -26.67 -0.86
CA LYS A 31 1.63 -27.50 -1.06
C LYS A 31 0.59 -26.82 -1.95
N MET A 32 0.29 -25.55 -1.67
CA MET A 32 -0.66 -24.74 -2.45
C MET A 32 -0.25 -24.51 -3.90
N LYS A 33 1.05 -24.56 -4.21
CA LYS A 33 1.55 -24.46 -5.59
C LYS A 33 1.43 -25.78 -6.34
N CYS A 34 1.52 -26.90 -5.63
CA CYS A 34 1.37 -28.23 -6.21
C CYS A 34 -0.10 -28.57 -6.50
N ASP A 35 -0.99 -28.18 -5.59
CA ASP A 35 -2.43 -28.42 -5.70
C ASP A 35 -3.18 -27.13 -5.35
N PRO A 36 -3.46 -26.25 -6.33
CA PRO A 36 -4.16 -25.00 -6.05
C PRO A 36 -5.61 -25.21 -5.62
N GLU A 37 -6.34 -26.11 -6.29
CA GLU A 37 -7.78 -26.31 -6.06
C GLU A 37 -8.03 -26.91 -4.66
N GLY A 38 -7.17 -27.81 -4.18
CA GLY A 38 -7.31 -28.44 -2.88
C GLY A 38 -6.95 -27.57 -1.67
N TYR A 39 -6.58 -26.30 -1.85
CA TYR A 39 -6.19 -25.38 -0.77
C TYR A 39 -6.86 -23.99 -0.85
N GLU A 40 -7.99 -23.88 -1.55
CA GLU A 40 -8.75 -22.62 -1.63
C GLU A 40 -9.21 -22.10 -0.25
N SER A 41 -9.58 -23.00 0.65
CA SER A 41 -10.00 -22.65 2.01
C SER A 41 -8.87 -21.98 2.81
N GLU A 42 -7.66 -22.51 2.72
CA GLU A 42 -6.45 -21.97 3.35
C GLU A 42 -6.05 -20.64 2.71
N LEU A 43 -6.19 -20.51 1.38
CA LEU A 43 -6.00 -19.23 0.69
C LEU A 43 -6.96 -18.17 1.24
N HIS A 44 -8.25 -18.50 1.35
CA HIS A 44 -9.26 -17.58 1.83
C HIS A 44 -9.00 -17.16 3.27
N LEU A 45 -8.61 -18.10 4.14
CA LEU A 45 -8.22 -17.81 5.53
C LEU A 45 -7.05 -16.81 5.59
N ILE A 46 -5.98 -17.06 4.83
CA ILE A 46 -4.78 -16.19 4.84
C ILE A 46 -5.09 -14.83 4.23
N SER A 47 -5.86 -14.80 3.14
CA SER A 47 -6.33 -13.56 2.50
C SER A 47 -7.15 -12.71 3.46
N ASN A 48 -8.07 -13.32 4.21
CA ASN A 48 -8.88 -12.62 5.21
C ASN A 48 -8.02 -12.08 6.36
N GLN A 49 -7.09 -12.88 6.88
CA GLN A 49 -6.16 -12.42 7.91
C GLN A 49 -5.28 -11.26 7.43
N PHE A 50 -4.84 -11.31 6.17
CA PHE A 50 -4.15 -10.19 5.51
C PHE A 50 -5.04 -8.95 5.41
N ASN A 51 -6.28 -9.08 4.92
CA ASN A 51 -7.21 -7.96 4.77
C ASN A 51 -7.53 -7.30 6.12
N SER A 52 -7.81 -8.08 7.17
CA SER A 52 -8.06 -7.55 8.51
C SER A 52 -6.85 -6.78 9.06
N SER A 53 -5.64 -7.30 8.86
CA SER A 53 -4.41 -6.63 9.28
C SER A 53 -4.18 -5.36 8.47
N LEU A 54 -4.40 -5.40 7.15
CA LEU A 54 -4.28 -4.25 6.26
C LEU A 54 -5.24 -3.12 6.66
N GLU A 55 -6.50 -3.44 6.95
CA GLU A 55 -7.49 -2.46 7.41
C GLU A 55 -7.06 -1.79 8.72
N LEU A 56 -6.46 -2.53 9.64
CA LEU A 56 -5.96 -1.98 10.91
C LEU A 56 -4.90 -0.89 10.65
N PHE A 57 -3.92 -1.16 9.79
CA PHE A 57 -2.89 -0.18 9.43
C PHE A 57 -3.46 1.02 8.68
N GLN A 58 -4.43 0.81 7.79
CA GLN A 58 -5.10 1.91 7.08
C GLN A 58 -5.89 2.81 8.01
N LYS A 59 -6.69 2.23 8.92
CA LYS A 59 -7.46 2.98 9.92
C LYS A 59 -6.55 3.80 10.82
N GLN A 60 -5.42 3.23 11.25
CA GLN A 60 -4.46 3.97 12.06
C GLN A 60 -3.82 5.13 11.29
N ALA A 61 -3.45 4.93 10.02
CA ALA A 61 -2.90 5.99 9.19
C ALA A 61 -3.91 7.14 8.99
N ALA A 62 -5.20 6.81 8.77
CA ALA A 62 -6.26 7.79 8.60
C ALA A 62 -6.52 8.63 9.88
N MET A 63 -6.42 8.02 11.05
CA MET A 63 -6.64 8.71 12.32
C MET A 63 -5.48 9.62 12.76
N SER A 64 -4.39 9.70 11.97
CA SER A 64 -3.16 10.44 12.32
C SER A 64 -2.62 10.11 13.73
N PHE A 65 -2.95 8.93 14.25
CA PHE A 65 -2.55 8.51 15.59
C PHE A 65 -1.10 8.02 15.51
N THR A 66 -0.17 8.96 15.67
CA THR A 66 1.27 8.69 15.86
C THR A 66 1.60 8.33 17.30
N SER A 67 0.60 8.23 18.18
CA SER A 67 0.83 7.92 19.59
C SER A 67 1.44 6.53 19.70
N VAL A 68 2.48 6.46 20.52
CA VAL A 68 3.44 5.37 20.76
C VAL A 68 2.80 4.03 21.22
N THR A 69 1.47 3.93 21.25
CA THR A 69 0.71 2.84 21.88
C THR A 69 -0.38 2.21 21.01
N GLY A 70 -0.45 2.52 19.71
CA GLY A 70 -1.40 1.85 18.80
C GLY A 70 -1.02 0.38 18.55
N ILE A 71 -1.99 -0.52 18.40
CA ILE A 71 -1.78 -1.97 18.17
C ILE A 71 -0.80 -2.27 17.00
N SER A 72 -0.67 -1.37 16.03
CA SER A 72 0.28 -1.54 14.91
C SER A 72 1.75 -1.19 15.22
N SER A 73 2.04 -0.63 16.40
CA SER A 73 3.42 -0.53 16.91
C SER A 73 3.93 -1.85 17.47
N ASP A 74 3.06 -2.86 17.64
CA ASP A 74 3.51 -4.21 17.94
C ASP A 74 4.30 -4.76 16.74
N PRO A 75 5.61 -5.01 16.90
CA PRO A 75 6.44 -5.54 15.82
C PRO A 75 5.95 -6.89 15.31
N THR A 76 5.20 -7.65 16.12
CA THR A 76 4.60 -8.93 15.75
C THR A 76 3.51 -8.75 14.70
N VAL A 77 2.59 -7.80 14.90
CA VAL A 77 1.49 -7.51 13.97
C VAL A 77 2.03 -7.01 12.63
N ALA A 78 3.05 -6.14 12.68
CA ALA A 78 3.73 -5.66 11.48
C ALA A 78 4.44 -6.80 10.72
N LYS A 79 5.14 -7.68 11.45
CA LYS A 79 5.81 -8.83 10.85
C LYS A 79 4.80 -9.79 10.20
N ASP A 80 3.72 -10.13 10.90
CA ASP A 80 2.70 -11.04 10.39
C ASP A 80 2.04 -10.52 9.11
N LEU A 81 1.75 -9.20 9.03
CA LEU A 81 1.26 -8.59 7.80
C LEU A 81 2.28 -8.70 6.66
N GLY A 82 3.56 -8.42 6.94
CA GLY A 82 4.64 -8.55 5.97
C GLY A 82 4.82 -9.98 5.46
N ASP A 83 4.81 -10.96 6.36
CA ASP A 83 4.96 -12.38 6.03
C ASP A 83 3.78 -12.87 5.17
N ARG A 84 2.54 -12.47 5.50
CA ARG A 84 1.35 -12.78 4.69
C ARG A 84 1.37 -12.10 3.34
N ALA A 85 1.80 -10.83 3.27
CA ALA A 85 1.95 -10.13 1.99
C ALA A 85 2.93 -10.86 1.07
N MET A 86 4.08 -11.29 1.61
CA MET A 86 5.08 -12.03 0.85
C MET A 86 4.55 -13.40 0.40
N PHE A 87 3.88 -14.12 1.29
CA PHE A 87 3.23 -15.39 0.99
C PHE A 87 2.20 -15.24 -0.14
N LEU A 88 1.29 -14.27 -0.02
CA LEU A 88 0.26 -14.01 -1.03
C LEU A 88 0.88 -13.65 -2.37
N SER A 89 1.94 -12.82 -2.40
CA SER A 89 2.70 -12.54 -3.63
C SER A 89 3.31 -13.79 -4.26
N HIS A 90 3.70 -14.78 -3.46
CA HIS A 90 4.23 -16.04 -3.97
C HIS A 90 3.17 -16.94 -4.61
N VAL A 91 1.95 -16.96 -4.08
CA VAL A 91 0.85 -17.81 -4.58
C VAL A 91 -0.03 -17.11 -5.60
N THR A 92 0.00 -15.77 -5.71
CA THR A 92 -0.85 -14.99 -6.64
C THR A 92 -0.92 -15.55 -8.07
N PRO A 93 0.19 -15.98 -8.73
CA PRO A 93 0.13 -16.54 -10.08
C PRO A 93 -0.72 -17.82 -10.21
N PHE A 94 -0.90 -18.56 -9.11
CA PHE A 94 -1.66 -19.81 -9.06
C PHE A 94 -3.15 -19.57 -8.73
N TYR A 95 -3.50 -18.38 -8.23
CA TYR A 95 -4.87 -18.01 -7.86
C TYR A 95 -5.27 -16.66 -8.46
N PRO A 96 -5.18 -16.48 -9.79
CA PRO A 96 -5.39 -15.17 -10.44
C PRO A 96 -6.80 -14.61 -10.22
N LYS A 97 -7.82 -15.48 -10.09
CA LYS A 97 -9.20 -15.07 -9.84
C LYS A 97 -9.41 -14.58 -8.41
N HIS A 98 -8.91 -15.32 -7.41
CA HIS A 98 -9.10 -14.98 -6.00
C HIS A 98 -8.23 -13.82 -5.53
N LEU A 99 -7.06 -13.64 -6.14
CA LEU A 99 -6.09 -12.61 -5.76
C LEU A 99 -5.98 -11.46 -6.78
N ALA A 100 -7.00 -11.27 -7.64
CA ALA A 100 -7.00 -10.19 -8.64
C ALA A 100 -6.80 -8.79 -8.02
N ASP A 101 -7.45 -8.52 -6.89
CA ASP A 101 -7.37 -7.23 -6.20
C ASP A 101 -6.16 -7.08 -5.26
N PHE A 102 -5.45 -8.19 -4.97
CA PHE A 102 -4.37 -8.20 -3.99
C PHE A 102 -3.23 -7.21 -4.32
N PRO A 103 -2.73 -7.13 -5.58
CA PRO A 103 -1.68 -6.17 -5.92
C PRO A 103 -2.10 -4.71 -5.72
N ARG A 104 -3.37 -4.39 -6.04
CA ARG A 104 -3.93 -3.04 -5.83
C ARG A 104 -3.97 -2.71 -4.34
N LYS A 105 -4.51 -3.61 -3.50
CA LYS A 105 -4.56 -3.44 -2.03
C LYS A 105 -3.18 -3.17 -1.44
N LEU A 106 -2.16 -3.90 -1.90
CA LEU A 106 -0.77 -3.72 -1.45
C LEU A 106 -0.21 -2.35 -1.86
N ALA A 107 -0.43 -1.94 -3.11
CA ALA A 107 0.01 -0.65 -3.62
C ALA A 107 -0.69 0.52 -2.89
N ASP A 108 -1.98 0.39 -2.61
CA ASP A 108 -2.76 1.41 -1.92
C ASP A 108 -2.34 1.57 -0.46
N LEU A 109 -2.03 0.47 0.24
CA LEU A 109 -1.48 0.53 1.58
C LEU A 109 -0.15 1.30 1.61
N LEU A 110 0.76 1.02 0.66
CA LEU A 110 2.02 1.76 0.55
C LEU A 110 1.79 3.23 0.24
N ARG A 111 0.87 3.56 -0.67
CA ARG A 111 0.57 4.95 -1.05
C ARG A 111 -0.01 5.75 0.13
N CYS A 112 -0.94 5.17 0.87
CA CYS A 112 -1.65 5.87 1.94
C CYS A 112 -0.90 5.89 3.27
N ALA A 113 -0.15 4.82 3.59
CA ALA A 113 0.39 4.61 4.93
C ALA A 113 1.91 4.53 5.00
N ALA A 114 2.68 4.55 3.89
CA ALA A 114 4.13 4.30 3.98
C ALA A 114 4.86 5.23 4.96
N ARG A 115 4.41 6.47 5.19
CA ARG A 115 5.03 7.38 6.16
C ARG A 115 4.84 6.93 7.62
N THR A 116 3.76 6.24 7.93
CA THR A 116 3.42 5.78 9.28
C THR A 116 3.83 4.33 9.52
N LEU A 117 4.07 3.56 8.46
CA LEU A 117 4.51 2.16 8.58
C LEU A 117 5.95 2.05 9.13
N PRO A 118 6.22 1.06 10.01
CA PRO A 118 7.58 0.69 10.39
C PRO A 118 8.47 0.40 9.17
N SER A 119 9.74 0.79 9.23
CA SER A 119 10.70 0.64 8.10
C SER A 119 10.78 -0.81 7.59
N GLY A 120 10.84 -1.79 8.50
CA GLY A 120 10.89 -3.21 8.16
C GLY A 120 9.64 -3.69 7.40
N LEU A 121 8.46 -3.21 7.78
CA LEU A 121 7.21 -3.53 7.09
C LEU A 121 7.16 -2.85 5.71
N ARG A 122 7.54 -1.56 5.61
CA ARG A 122 7.62 -0.89 4.30
C ARG A 122 8.50 -1.65 3.31
N CYS A 123 9.68 -2.09 3.76
CA CYS A 123 10.60 -2.87 2.93
C CYS A 123 9.97 -4.20 2.49
N HIS A 124 9.33 -4.92 3.41
CA HIS A 124 8.65 -6.19 3.09
C HIS A 124 7.50 -6.02 2.08
N LEU A 125 6.62 -5.04 2.29
CA LEU A 125 5.52 -4.77 1.35
C LEU A 125 6.05 -4.35 -0.02
N THR A 126 7.14 -3.57 -0.05
CA THR A 126 7.82 -3.17 -1.29
C THR A 126 8.42 -4.39 -2.00
N HIS A 127 9.06 -5.31 -1.28
CA HIS A 127 9.55 -6.59 -1.84
C HIS A 127 8.40 -7.42 -2.41
N ALA A 128 7.28 -7.54 -1.69
CA ALA A 128 6.11 -8.26 -2.13
C ALA A 128 5.54 -7.69 -3.44
N LEU A 129 5.51 -6.36 -3.59
CA LEU A 129 5.07 -5.69 -4.81
C LEU A 129 6.07 -5.86 -5.97
N ILE A 130 7.37 -5.75 -5.69
CA ILE A 130 8.44 -6.01 -6.65
C ILE A 130 8.35 -7.43 -7.20
N LEU A 131 8.06 -8.42 -6.34
CA LEU A 131 7.88 -9.81 -6.76
C LEU A 131 6.73 -9.97 -7.75
N LEU A 132 5.59 -9.31 -7.49
CA LEU A 132 4.43 -9.31 -8.39
C LEU A 132 4.76 -8.66 -9.74
N ALA A 133 5.45 -7.52 -9.73
CA ALA A 133 5.91 -6.85 -10.95
C ALA A 133 6.89 -7.70 -11.75
N ASN A 134 7.86 -8.35 -11.09
CA ASN A 134 8.82 -9.25 -11.73
C ASN A 134 8.14 -10.44 -12.42
N ARG A 135 7.02 -10.91 -11.85
CA ARG A 135 6.19 -12.00 -12.38
C ARG A 135 5.17 -11.54 -13.42
N LYS A 136 5.17 -10.25 -13.80
CA LYS A 136 4.22 -9.63 -14.73
C LYS A 136 2.76 -9.72 -14.27
N VAL A 137 2.52 -9.82 -12.96
CA VAL A 137 1.18 -9.72 -12.38
C VAL A 137 0.71 -8.26 -12.36
N VAL A 138 1.65 -7.32 -12.24
CA VAL A 138 1.41 -5.87 -12.28
C VAL A 138 2.34 -5.25 -13.31
N ASP A 139 1.87 -4.29 -14.09
CA ASP A 139 2.74 -3.60 -15.04
C ASP A 139 3.63 -2.57 -14.32
N VAL A 140 4.86 -2.43 -14.82
CA VAL A 140 5.84 -1.48 -14.26
C VAL A 140 5.34 -0.04 -14.41
N GLY A 141 4.60 0.27 -15.47
CA GLY A 141 4.01 1.60 -15.68
C GLY A 141 3.03 1.98 -14.57
N GLU A 142 2.22 1.03 -14.09
CA GLU A 142 1.22 1.24 -13.04
C GLU A 142 1.85 1.48 -11.66
N THR A 143 3.04 0.92 -11.43
CA THR A 143 3.73 0.98 -10.13
C THR A 143 4.86 1.99 -10.09
N LEU A 144 5.30 2.52 -11.24
CA LEU A 144 6.42 3.46 -11.33
C LEU A 144 6.23 4.67 -10.41
N SER A 145 5.07 5.32 -10.46
CA SER A 145 4.80 6.50 -9.63
C SER A 145 4.94 6.20 -8.14
N LEU A 146 4.47 5.02 -7.69
CA LEU A 146 4.61 4.59 -6.31
C LEU A 146 6.09 4.37 -5.94
N PHE A 147 6.87 3.69 -6.78
CA PHE A 147 8.31 3.51 -6.52
C PHE A 147 9.09 4.83 -6.50
N MET A 148 8.68 5.82 -7.29
CA MET A 148 9.25 7.18 -7.25
C MET A 148 8.87 7.93 -5.98
N GLU A 149 7.65 7.73 -5.46
CA GLU A 149 7.21 8.29 -4.19
C GLU A 149 7.96 7.67 -3.01
N LEU A 150 8.12 6.33 -2.98
CA LEU A 150 8.86 5.63 -1.93
C LEU A 150 10.31 6.11 -1.80
N GLN A 151 10.94 6.55 -2.89
CA GLN A 151 12.29 7.13 -2.88
C GLN A 151 12.36 8.49 -2.17
N THR A 152 11.24 9.18 -1.97
CA THR A 152 11.20 10.46 -1.23
C THR A 152 11.18 10.26 0.29
N LEU A 153 10.88 9.05 0.77
CA LEU A 153 10.84 8.73 2.20
C LEU A 153 12.25 8.69 2.79
N GLY A 154 12.44 9.11 4.04
CA GLY A 154 13.74 9.20 4.71
C GLY A 154 14.46 7.87 5.02
N ASP A 155 14.08 6.76 4.38
CA ASP A 155 14.62 5.43 4.63
C ASP A 155 15.62 5.02 3.53
N ARG A 156 16.91 4.91 3.88
CA ARG A 156 17.99 4.60 2.92
C ARG A 156 17.81 3.22 2.26
N THR A 157 17.35 2.22 3.01
CA THR A 157 17.17 0.86 2.52
C THR A 157 16.03 0.82 1.51
N LEU A 158 14.90 1.45 1.85
CA LEU A 158 13.75 1.54 0.96
C LEU A 158 14.06 2.33 -0.31
N LYS A 159 14.78 3.46 -0.19
CA LYS A 159 15.24 4.26 -1.34
C LYS A 159 16.05 3.41 -2.32
N LYS A 160 17.07 2.71 -1.80
CA LYS A 160 17.93 1.84 -2.62
C LYS A 160 17.09 0.75 -3.29
N LEU A 161 16.21 0.10 -2.54
CA LEU A 161 15.36 -0.97 -3.05
C LEU A 161 14.46 -0.50 -4.20
N ALA A 162 13.76 0.62 -4.03
CA ALA A 162 12.86 1.16 -5.05
C ALA A 162 13.64 1.64 -6.29
N PHE A 163 14.77 2.33 -6.09
CA PHE A 163 15.64 2.76 -7.18
C PHE A 163 16.17 1.57 -7.98
N ASP A 164 16.73 0.58 -7.30
CA ASP A 164 17.24 -0.63 -7.93
C ASP A 164 16.13 -1.31 -8.74
N HIS A 165 14.93 -1.46 -8.18
CA HIS A 165 13.82 -2.08 -8.92
C HIS A 165 13.47 -1.31 -10.20
N VAL A 166 13.33 0.02 -10.14
CA VAL A 166 13.01 0.84 -11.32
C VAL A 166 14.07 0.65 -12.42
N VAL A 167 15.35 0.76 -12.07
CA VAL A 167 16.46 0.59 -13.03
C VAL A 167 16.47 -0.80 -13.64
N HIS A 168 16.35 -1.85 -12.82
CA HIS A 168 16.34 -3.24 -13.30
C HIS A 168 15.11 -3.54 -14.17
N SER A 169 13.95 -2.98 -13.83
CA SER A 169 12.72 -3.15 -14.61
C SER A 169 12.83 -2.48 -15.98
N ILE A 170 13.38 -1.27 -16.07
CA ILE A 170 13.65 -0.60 -17.36
C ILE A 170 14.67 -1.39 -18.20
N ARG A 171 15.77 -1.85 -17.58
CA ARG A 171 16.78 -2.66 -18.27
C ARG A 171 16.21 -3.95 -18.85
N ARG A 172 15.44 -4.71 -18.05
CA ARG A 172 14.80 -5.96 -18.50
C ARG A 172 13.78 -5.72 -19.61
N MET A 173 12.99 -4.65 -19.50
CA MET A 173 12.01 -4.29 -20.53
C MET A 173 12.65 -4.01 -21.89
N ASN A 174 13.88 -3.50 -21.89
CA ASN A 174 14.64 -3.15 -23.11
C ASN A 174 15.70 -4.19 -23.49
N GLN A 175 15.71 -5.38 -22.86
CA GLN A 175 16.79 -6.36 -23.03
C GLN A 175 16.89 -6.93 -24.45
N LYS A 176 15.76 -7.17 -25.11
CA LYS A 176 15.72 -7.75 -26.47
C LYS A 176 15.68 -6.67 -27.56
N HIS A 177 14.83 -5.67 -27.37
CA HIS A 177 14.68 -4.53 -28.26
C HIS A 177 14.19 -3.32 -27.45
N LYS A 178 14.39 -2.11 -27.98
CA LYS A 178 13.91 -0.89 -27.37
C LYS A 178 12.38 -0.85 -27.43
N ASN A 179 11.71 -0.88 -26.28
CA ASN A 179 10.25 -0.77 -26.22
C ASN A 179 9.86 0.71 -26.17
N GLU A 180 9.85 1.38 -27.32
CA GLU A 180 9.61 2.83 -27.41
C GLU A 180 8.29 3.27 -26.78
N ALA A 181 7.21 2.48 -26.94
CA ALA A 181 5.91 2.79 -26.38
C ALA A 181 5.94 2.81 -24.84
N LYS A 182 6.47 1.75 -24.21
CA LYS A 182 6.60 1.70 -22.74
C LYS A 182 7.61 2.72 -22.23
N ASN A 183 8.73 2.91 -22.92
CA ASN A 183 9.72 3.91 -22.53
C ASN A 183 9.13 5.33 -22.53
N ARG A 184 8.35 5.68 -23.57
CA ARG A 184 7.68 6.98 -23.64
C ARG A 184 6.65 7.14 -22.52
N ALA A 185 5.88 6.10 -22.20
CA ALA A 185 4.96 6.12 -21.07
C ALA A 185 5.68 6.35 -19.73
N LEU A 186 6.78 5.62 -19.48
CA LEU A 186 7.59 5.79 -18.27
C LEU A 186 8.21 7.20 -18.21
N GLN A 187 8.73 7.71 -19.33
CA GLN A 187 9.25 9.08 -19.41
C GLN A 187 8.18 10.11 -19.05
N ASN A 188 6.97 9.99 -19.59
CA ASN A 188 5.87 10.92 -19.28
C ASN A 188 5.54 10.95 -17.79
N VAL A 189 5.50 9.77 -17.14
CA VAL A 189 5.31 9.67 -15.69
C VAL A 189 6.44 10.37 -14.93
N LEU A 190 7.71 10.08 -15.28
CA LEU A 190 8.87 10.70 -14.63
C LEU A 190 8.91 12.22 -14.82
N PHE A 191 8.62 12.71 -16.03
CA PHE A 191 8.56 14.14 -16.31
C PHE A 191 7.45 14.83 -15.54
N GLY A 192 6.27 14.21 -15.41
CA GLY A 192 5.19 14.72 -14.57
C GLY A 192 5.64 14.90 -13.12
N LEU A 193 6.25 13.86 -12.54
CA LEU A 193 6.74 13.88 -11.16
C LEU A 193 7.85 14.91 -10.91
N LEU A 194 8.75 15.12 -11.89
CA LEU A 194 9.80 16.12 -11.79
C LEU A 194 9.24 17.55 -11.84
N GLN A 195 8.25 17.80 -12.69
CA GLN A 195 7.60 19.12 -12.79
C GLN A 195 6.78 19.46 -11.54
N GLU A 196 6.17 18.48 -10.89
CA GLU A 196 5.48 18.71 -9.61
C GLU A 196 6.45 19.13 -8.51
N LYS A 197 7.66 18.55 -8.47
CA LYS A 197 8.70 18.90 -7.48
C LYS A 197 9.38 20.24 -7.76
N SER A 198 9.41 20.70 -9.01
CA SER A 198 10.08 21.96 -9.39
C SER A 198 9.18 23.19 -9.28
N LYS A 199 7.86 23.01 -9.12
CA LYS A 199 6.95 24.14 -8.86
C LYS A 199 7.33 24.79 -7.52
N PRO A 200 7.72 26.09 -7.50
CA PRO A 200 7.94 26.78 -6.24
C PRO A 200 6.65 26.73 -5.41
N PRO A 201 6.74 26.62 -4.07
CA PRO A 201 5.57 26.69 -3.21
C PRO A 201 4.78 27.93 -3.62
N ARG A 202 3.49 27.75 -3.93
CA ARG A 202 2.60 28.88 -4.25
C ARG A 202 2.56 29.76 -3.01
N TYR A 203 3.38 30.80 -2.97
CA TYR A 203 3.21 31.88 -2.03
C TYR A 203 1.81 32.43 -2.26
N SER A 204 0.95 32.24 -1.26
CA SER A 204 -0.44 32.65 -1.24
C SER A 204 -0.53 34.14 -1.56
N SER A 205 -0.89 34.46 -2.80
CA SER A 205 -1.19 35.83 -3.25
C SER A 205 -2.52 36.33 -2.66
N GLU A 206 -3.22 35.51 -1.88
CA GLU A 206 -4.54 35.80 -1.32
C GLU A 206 -4.53 36.73 -0.10
N GLN A 207 -3.36 37.20 0.37
CA GLN A 207 -3.31 38.19 1.46
C GLN A 207 -3.19 39.65 0.99
N LYS A 208 -2.93 39.93 -0.30
CA LYS A 208 -2.82 41.32 -0.78
C LYS A 208 -4.15 41.99 -1.17
N GLU A 209 -5.24 41.23 -1.27
CA GLU A 209 -6.56 41.81 -1.62
C GLU A 209 -7.45 42.14 -0.41
N LYS A 210 -7.08 41.70 0.81
CA LYS A 210 -7.82 42.08 2.03
C LYS A 210 -7.35 43.40 2.65
N GLU A 211 -6.17 43.89 2.31
CA GLU A 211 -5.64 45.15 2.87
C GLU A 211 -6.01 46.39 2.02
N SER A 212 -6.44 46.21 0.76
CA SER A 212 -6.91 47.33 -0.09
C SER A 212 -8.41 47.64 0.04
N LYS A 213 -9.19 46.83 0.77
CA LYS A 213 -10.64 47.05 0.98
C LYS A 213 -10.98 47.69 2.34
N THR A 214 -10.05 47.77 3.28
CA THR A 214 -10.31 48.38 4.60
C THR A 214 -10.09 49.89 4.63
N THR A 215 -9.37 50.47 3.67
CA THR A 215 -9.02 51.91 3.69
C THR A 215 -10.07 52.81 3.02
N THR A 216 -10.99 52.27 2.21
CA THR A 216 -12.00 53.08 1.50
C THR A 216 -13.34 53.16 2.25
N GLY A 217 -13.56 52.33 3.27
CA GLY A 217 -14.80 52.33 4.07
C GLY A 217 -14.82 53.36 5.21
N HIS A 218 -13.67 53.91 5.61
CA HIS A 218 -13.61 54.77 6.80
C HIS A 218 -13.90 56.25 6.54
N THR A 219 -13.86 56.72 5.28
CA THR A 219 -14.00 58.15 4.94
C THR A 219 -15.44 58.58 4.59
N GLN A 220 -16.41 57.65 4.54
CA GLN A 220 -17.82 58.00 4.26
C GLN A 220 -18.68 58.17 5.54
N HIS A 221 -18.20 57.73 6.71
CA HIS A 221 -18.91 57.93 7.98
C HIS A 221 -18.47 59.20 8.74
N GLU A 222 -17.41 59.89 8.30
CA GLU A 222 -16.87 61.11 8.94
C GLU A 222 -17.24 62.41 8.20
N LYS A 223 -18.36 62.42 7.46
CA LYS A 223 -18.97 63.65 6.92
C LYS A 223 -20.40 63.92 7.38
N ALA A 224 -20.94 63.07 8.26
CA ALA A 224 -22.28 63.25 8.83
C ALA A 224 -22.30 63.95 10.20
N ALA A 225 -21.14 64.30 10.78
CA ALA A 225 -21.03 64.87 12.14
C ALA A 225 -20.69 66.37 12.19
N ALA A 226 -20.72 67.10 11.06
CA ALA A 226 -20.35 68.52 11.02
C ALA A 226 -21.51 69.47 10.62
N HIS A 227 -22.75 69.13 10.99
CA HIS A 227 -23.89 70.05 10.80
C HIS A 227 -24.87 70.13 11.98
N VAL A 228 -24.36 69.88 13.20
CA VAL A 228 -25.06 70.29 14.43
C VAL A 228 -24.00 70.88 15.36
N ILE A 229 -23.85 72.19 15.25
CA ILE A 229 -23.53 73.24 16.25
C ILE A 229 -23.10 74.48 15.46
#